data_AF-A0A6G6KA63-F1
#
_entry.id   AF-A0A6G6KA63-F1
#
_cell.length_a   1.000
_cell.length_b   1.000
_cell.length_c   1.000
_cell.angle_alpha   90.00
_cell.angle_beta   90.00
_cell.angle_gamma   90.00
#
_symmetry.space_group_name_H-M   'P 1'
#
loop_
_entity.id
_entity.type
_entity.pdbx_description
1 polymer ?
#
loop_
_entity_poly.entity_id
_entity_poly.type
_entity_poly.pdbx_seq_one_letter_code
_entity_poly.pdbx_strand_id
1 'polypeptide(L)'
;MQSSSTPLALLRTVSVLWFAAVVPLSALLLIVAVTFQGRLFAVGAISLGMVPLLAWMNPDIKWLRRAALALLLVWMGVAIWLVRVSPSGKPPTGARVENRYVGGKWNYQTQALGALLPEVDQFMLGFRLMPFLDPLFTQRQAGPLIKDTREIYQELEADSDSYALGSVMPDAYNEIWGLPFDRGHYFLYVPRSLDRTKPAPALVFLHGSGGSFKSYTWLLSKIADEQGVVIIAPSCGLGNWKAPRAPQMVVEALDDAAKVVALDMGRIHLAGLSNGGLGVTRTLVSPYANRFRSVILFSPVCDDKAVNSAPFAESCRGKPVLVISGEEDDRVPITYVRQCMDVMRRAGVEVQLSAYPQANHFLMFSHREQWREEISAWLKGK
;
A
#
# COMPACT_ATOMS: atom_id res chain seq x y z
N MET A 1 -5.50 -25.72 46.91
CA MET A 1 -5.15 -24.31 47.19
C MET A 1 -5.09 -23.56 45.87
N GLN A 2 -6.19 -22.92 45.47
CA GLN A 2 -6.21 -22.02 44.32
C GLN A 2 -5.68 -20.66 44.78
N SER A 3 -4.53 -20.25 44.25
CA SER A 3 -3.99 -18.91 44.37
C SER A 3 -4.91 -17.94 43.62
N SER A 4 -5.88 -17.36 44.31
CA SER A 4 -6.62 -16.21 43.79
C SER A 4 -5.67 -15.02 43.80
N SER A 5 -5.09 -14.69 42.65
CA SER A 5 -4.39 -13.41 42.49
C SER A 5 -5.34 -12.28 42.89
N THR A 6 -4.90 -11.40 43.79
CA THR A 6 -5.73 -10.25 44.18
C THR A 6 -6.00 -9.39 42.93
N PRO A 7 -7.20 -8.78 42.78
CA PRO A 7 -7.51 -7.94 41.62
C PRO A 7 -6.47 -6.85 41.33
N LEU A 8 -5.84 -6.32 42.38
CA LEU A 8 -4.74 -5.35 42.27
C LEU A 8 -3.46 -5.95 41.66
N ALA A 9 -3.11 -7.19 42.02
CA ALA A 9 -1.96 -7.87 41.43
C ALA A 9 -2.17 -8.07 39.91
N LEU A 10 -3.37 -8.48 39.50
CA LEU A 10 -3.73 -8.60 38.09
C LEU A 10 -3.63 -7.25 37.36
N LEU A 11 -4.20 -6.18 37.93
CA LEU A 11 -4.12 -4.83 37.35
C LEU A 11 -2.67 -4.35 37.18
N ARG A 12 -1.79 -4.63 38.15
CA ARG A 12 -0.36 -4.31 38.05
C ARG A 12 0.32 -5.05 36.92
N THR A 13 0.08 -6.36 36.82
CA THR A 13 0.64 -7.17 35.72
C THR A 13 0.17 -6.66 34.36
N VAL A 14 -1.13 -6.42 34.19
CA VAL A 14 -1.69 -5.87 32.95
C VAL A 14 -1.12 -4.49 32.64
N SER A 15 -0.92 -3.65 33.66
CA SER A 15 -0.35 -2.30 33.48
C SER A 15 1.10 -2.33 32.98
N VAL A 16 1.91 -3.26 33.49
CA VAL A 16 3.29 -3.45 33.03
C VAL A 16 3.32 -3.99 31.60
N LEU A 17 2.47 -4.97 31.28
CA LEU A 17 2.37 -5.52 29.92
C LEU A 17 1.91 -4.45 28.91
N TRP A 18 0.93 -3.63 29.28
CA TRP A 18 0.46 -2.51 28.47
C TRP A 18 1.56 -1.49 28.21
N PHE A 19 2.26 -1.06 29.27
CA PHE A 19 3.40 -0.15 29.15
C PHE A 19 4.47 -0.73 28.21
N ALA A 20 4.87 -1.98 28.40
CA ALA A 20 5.89 -2.65 27.62
C ALA A 20 5.50 -2.81 26.14
N ALA A 21 4.21 -2.99 25.85
CA ALA A 21 3.71 -3.10 24.48
C ALA A 21 3.61 -1.75 23.77
N VAL A 22 3.22 -0.68 24.47
CA VAL A 22 2.88 0.61 23.85
C VAL A 22 4.05 1.59 23.87
N VAL A 23 4.72 1.78 25.01
CA VAL A 23 5.65 2.89 25.20
C VAL A 23 6.94 2.73 24.40
N PRO A 24 7.63 1.58 24.36
CA PRO A 24 8.87 1.43 23.57
C PRO A 24 8.64 1.67 22.08
N LEU A 25 7.56 1.11 21.53
CA LEU A 25 7.20 1.29 20.12
C LEU A 25 6.86 2.76 19.81
N SER A 26 6.11 3.41 20.70
CA SER A 26 5.74 4.82 20.53
C SER A 26 6.95 5.75 20.70
N ALA A 27 7.89 5.44 21.59
CA ALA A 27 9.14 6.18 21.74
C ALA A 27 10.02 6.06 20.48
N LEU A 28 10.08 4.87 19.87
CA LEU A 28 10.74 4.69 18.58
C LEU A 28 10.06 5.52 17.49
N LEU A 29 8.73 5.49 17.42
CA LEU A 29 7.95 6.31 16.48
C LEU A 29 8.27 7.80 16.67
N LEU A 30 8.35 8.30 17.91
CA LEU A 30 8.67 9.69 18.19
C LEU A 30 10.04 10.12 17.61
N ILE A 31 11.01 9.21 17.61
CA ILE A 31 12.36 9.43 17.10
C ILE A 31 12.38 9.44 15.57
N VAL A 32 11.68 8.50 14.93
CA VAL A 32 11.77 8.29 13.47
C VAL A 32 10.74 9.09 12.67
N ALA A 33 9.66 9.56 13.31
CA ALA A 33 8.60 10.31 12.67
C ALA A 33 9.11 11.61 12.04
N VAL A 34 8.68 11.82 10.79
CA VAL A 34 8.99 12.97 9.96
C VAL A 34 7.93 14.04 10.00
N THR A 35 6.68 13.67 10.26
CA THR A 35 5.61 14.66 10.34
C THR A 35 5.39 15.12 11.79
N PHE A 36 4.87 16.35 11.94
CA PHE A 36 4.40 16.82 13.24
C PHE A 36 3.27 15.94 13.80
N GLN A 37 2.36 15.50 12.93
CA GLN A 37 1.24 14.64 13.30
C GLN A 37 1.70 13.28 13.85
N GLY A 38 2.67 12.63 13.21
CA GLY A 38 3.23 11.35 13.69
C GLY A 38 3.95 11.48 15.03
N ARG A 39 4.67 12.59 15.25
CA ARG A 39 5.27 12.89 16.57
C ARG A 39 4.20 13.11 17.64
N LEU A 40 3.12 13.84 17.32
CA LEU A 40 2.03 14.04 18.26
C LEU A 40 1.30 12.73 18.57
N PHE A 41 1.07 11.89 17.55
CA PHE A 41 0.54 10.54 17.70
C PHE A 41 1.39 9.72 18.68
N ALA A 42 2.71 9.73 18.52
CA ALA A 42 3.64 9.07 19.42
C ALA A 42 3.55 9.59 20.86
N VAL A 43 3.49 10.91 21.06
CA VAL A 43 3.32 11.53 22.40
C VAL A 43 2.00 11.10 23.04
N GLY A 44 0.90 11.09 22.28
CA GLY A 44 -0.39 10.60 22.75
C GLY A 44 -0.34 9.13 23.16
N ALA A 45 0.28 8.29 22.34
CA ALA A 45 0.42 6.86 22.61
C ALA A 45 1.32 6.57 23.83
N ILE A 46 2.44 7.28 23.99
CA ILE A 46 3.27 7.21 25.20
C ILE A 46 2.44 7.60 26.44
N SER A 47 1.69 8.71 26.34
CA SER A 47 0.84 9.18 27.44
C SER A 47 -0.15 8.12 27.86
N LEU A 48 -0.88 7.52 26.90
CA LEU A 48 -1.82 6.41 27.16
C LEU A 48 -1.13 5.16 27.69
N GLY A 49 0.05 4.82 27.17
CA GLY A 49 0.88 3.71 27.63
C GLY A 49 1.27 3.79 29.11
N MET A 50 1.48 5.00 29.62
CA MET A 50 1.86 5.27 31.01
C MET A 50 0.69 5.27 31.99
N VAL A 51 -0.55 5.53 31.54
CA VAL A 51 -1.71 5.75 32.44
C VAL A 51 -1.94 4.58 33.41
N PRO A 52 -2.07 3.30 32.95
CA PRO A 52 -2.36 2.20 33.86
C PRO A 52 -1.22 1.97 34.86
N LEU A 53 0.03 2.13 34.41
CA LEU A 53 1.21 1.96 35.25
C LEU A 53 1.23 2.97 36.41
N LEU A 54 0.99 4.24 36.12
CA LEU A 54 0.93 5.29 37.14
C LEU A 54 -0.30 5.15 38.05
N ALA A 55 -1.43 4.69 37.53
CA ALA A 55 -2.67 4.53 38.30
C ALA A 55 -2.62 3.34 39.28
N TRP A 56 -2.01 2.21 38.89
CA TRP A 56 -2.19 0.94 39.58
C TRP A 56 -0.92 0.34 40.20
N MET A 57 0.28 0.83 39.84
CA MET A 57 1.53 0.30 40.42
C MET A 57 1.61 0.59 41.93
N ASN A 58 1.28 1.81 42.35
CA ASN A 58 1.14 2.16 43.76
C ASN A 58 -0.04 3.13 43.97
N PRO A 59 -1.27 2.60 44.16
CA PRO A 59 -2.48 3.42 44.19
C PRO A 59 -2.53 4.37 45.41
N ASP A 60 -1.77 4.11 46.47
CA ASP A 60 -1.78 4.95 47.68
C ASP A 60 -1.11 6.31 47.42
N ILE A 61 -0.23 6.39 46.42
CA ILE A 61 0.49 7.61 46.05
C ILE A 61 -0.42 8.53 45.21
N LYS A 62 -0.98 9.56 45.87
CA LYS A 62 -1.94 10.51 45.24
C LYS A 62 -1.36 11.25 44.03
N TRP A 63 -0.08 11.61 44.03
CA TRP A 63 0.51 12.37 42.92
C TRP A 63 0.65 11.52 41.65
N LEU A 64 0.91 10.21 41.76
CA LEU A 64 0.94 9.29 40.62
C LEU A 64 -0.45 9.19 39.96
N ARG A 65 -1.52 9.12 40.75
CA ARG A 65 -2.90 9.14 40.23
C ARG A 65 -3.24 10.46 39.53
N ARG A 66 -2.79 11.59 40.07
CA ARG A 66 -2.96 12.91 39.42
C ARG A 66 -2.18 12.99 38.11
N ALA A 67 -0.96 12.46 38.07
CA ALA A 67 -0.17 12.36 36.85
C ALA A 67 -0.83 11.45 35.80
N ALA A 68 -1.38 10.30 36.21
CA ALA A 68 -2.14 9.42 35.32
C ALA A 68 -3.35 10.13 34.70
N LEU A 69 -4.12 10.89 35.50
CA LEU A 69 -5.24 11.69 34.99
C LEU A 69 -4.76 12.78 34.01
N ALA A 70 -3.67 13.48 34.32
CA ALA A 70 -3.10 14.49 33.43
C ALA A 70 -2.67 13.89 32.08
N LEU A 71 -1.99 12.73 32.08
CA LEU A 71 -1.60 12.03 30.86
C LEU A 71 -2.81 11.52 30.07
N LEU A 72 -3.88 11.10 30.75
CA LEU A 72 -5.13 10.71 30.08
C LEU A 72 -5.77 11.93 29.37
N LEU A 73 -5.75 13.10 29.99
CA LEU A 73 -6.23 14.35 29.37
C LEU A 73 -5.35 14.76 28.17
N VAL A 74 -4.02 14.61 28.28
CA VAL A 74 -3.10 14.84 27.15
C VAL A 74 -3.43 13.90 26.00
N TRP A 75 -3.54 12.59 26.26
CA TRP A 75 -3.92 11.62 25.23
C TRP A 75 -5.27 11.97 24.60
N MET A 76 -6.28 12.32 25.40
CA MET A 76 -7.61 12.67 24.89
C MET A 76 -7.55 13.92 23.99
N GLY A 77 -6.81 14.95 24.39
CA GLY A 77 -6.60 16.15 23.56
C GLY A 77 -5.90 15.83 22.24
N VAL A 78 -4.84 15.02 22.29
CA VAL A 78 -4.12 14.55 21.09
C VAL A 78 -5.04 13.72 20.19
N ALA A 79 -5.79 12.76 20.75
CA ALA A 79 -6.70 11.91 19.98
C ALA A 79 -7.81 12.73 19.29
N ILE A 80 -8.40 13.70 19.98
CA ILE A 80 -9.38 14.62 19.39
C ILE A 80 -8.73 15.43 18.27
N TRP A 81 -7.53 15.96 18.47
CA TRP A 81 -6.81 16.71 17.44
C TRP A 81 -6.51 15.84 16.21
N LEU A 82 -5.98 14.63 16.41
CA LEU A 82 -5.70 13.67 15.34
C LEU A 82 -6.94 13.36 14.49
N VAL A 83 -8.08 13.06 15.14
CA VAL A 83 -9.34 12.80 14.45
C VAL A 83 -9.83 14.01 13.63
N ARG A 84 -9.47 15.24 14.04
CA ARG A 84 -9.85 16.47 13.32
C ARG A 84 -8.92 16.81 12.16
N VAL A 85 -7.63 16.50 12.26
CA VAL A 85 -6.65 16.85 11.21
C VAL A 85 -6.41 15.73 10.22
N SER A 86 -6.65 14.47 10.60
CA SER A 86 -6.51 13.35 9.69
C SER A 86 -7.47 13.45 8.51
N PRO A 87 -7.01 13.10 7.28
CA PRO A 87 -7.87 13.11 6.11
C PRO A 87 -9.10 12.24 6.31
N SER A 88 -10.27 12.75 5.89
CA SER A 88 -11.53 12.00 5.95
C SER A 88 -11.62 10.87 4.94
N GLY A 89 -10.62 10.75 4.05
CA GLY A 89 -10.60 9.89 2.88
C GLY A 89 -11.45 10.39 1.72
N LYS A 90 -12.40 11.32 1.97
CA LYS A 90 -13.23 11.91 0.92
C LYS A 90 -12.48 13.06 0.26
N PRO A 91 -12.05 12.91 -1.00
CA PRO A 91 -11.35 13.98 -1.70
C PRO A 91 -12.33 15.12 -2.05
N PRO A 92 -11.82 16.34 -2.29
CA PRO A 92 -12.63 17.45 -2.80
C PRO A 92 -13.34 17.11 -4.11
N THR A 93 -14.46 17.78 -4.39
CA THR A 93 -15.13 17.66 -5.70
C THR A 93 -14.19 18.05 -6.83
N GLY A 94 -14.02 17.17 -7.81
CA GLY A 94 -13.12 17.40 -8.95
C GLY A 94 -11.65 17.11 -8.66
N ALA A 95 -11.33 16.48 -7.53
CA ALA A 95 -10.00 15.94 -7.28
C ALA A 95 -9.59 14.95 -8.37
N ARG A 96 -8.29 14.92 -8.66
CA ARG A 96 -7.75 13.95 -9.64
C ARG A 96 -7.70 12.54 -9.11
N VAL A 97 -7.66 12.37 -7.80
CA VAL A 97 -7.49 11.08 -7.16
C VAL A 97 -8.52 10.86 -6.07
N GLU A 98 -9.10 9.67 -6.02
CA GLU A 98 -10.17 9.35 -5.08
C GLU A 98 -10.05 7.93 -4.51
N ASN A 99 -10.41 7.78 -3.23
CA ASN A 99 -10.75 6.47 -2.68
C ASN A 99 -12.14 6.07 -3.20
N ARG A 100 -12.22 4.91 -3.84
CA ARG A 100 -13.48 4.35 -4.35
C ARG A 100 -13.70 2.97 -3.76
N TYR A 101 -14.97 2.61 -3.68
CA TYR A 101 -15.41 1.32 -3.16
C TYR A 101 -16.43 0.76 -4.14
N VAL A 102 -16.17 -0.43 -4.67
CA VAL A 102 -17.05 -1.11 -5.64
C VAL A 102 -18.48 -1.11 -5.11
N GLY A 103 -19.42 -0.65 -5.95
CA GLY A 103 -20.83 -0.53 -5.57
C GLY A 103 -21.18 0.72 -4.75
N GLY A 104 -20.25 1.67 -4.61
CA GLY A 104 -20.48 3.01 -4.06
C GLY A 104 -20.59 3.11 -2.54
N LYS A 105 -20.41 2.00 -1.80
CA LYS A 105 -20.52 2.01 -0.32
C LYS A 105 -19.25 2.57 0.32
N TRP A 106 -19.35 3.76 0.88
CA TRP A 106 -18.24 4.40 1.60
C TRP A 106 -17.80 3.58 2.81
N ASN A 107 -16.55 3.10 2.82
CA ASN A 107 -16.02 2.17 3.84
C ASN A 107 -14.69 2.63 4.47
N TYR A 108 -14.26 3.87 4.22
CA TYR A 108 -12.97 4.38 4.70
C TYR A 108 -12.90 4.45 6.23
N GLN A 109 -11.81 3.93 6.81
CA GLN A 109 -11.64 3.77 8.26
C GLN A 109 -11.03 5.00 8.94
N THR A 110 -11.75 6.13 8.97
CA THR A 110 -11.22 7.42 9.47
C THR A 110 -10.69 7.40 10.91
N GLN A 111 -11.15 6.47 11.75
CA GLN A 111 -10.79 6.39 13.18
C GLN A 111 -9.80 5.26 13.49
N ALA A 112 -9.41 4.45 12.50
CA ALA A 112 -8.40 3.43 12.72
C ALA A 112 -7.04 4.08 13.01
N LEU A 113 -6.20 3.44 13.82
CA LEU A 113 -4.88 3.98 14.18
C LEU A 113 -4.03 4.30 12.94
N GLY A 114 -4.06 3.44 11.92
CA GLY A 114 -3.37 3.69 10.64
C GLY A 114 -3.97 4.79 9.77
N ALA A 115 -5.16 5.30 10.06
CA ALA A 115 -5.70 6.52 9.44
C ALA A 115 -5.33 7.78 10.25
N LEU A 116 -5.06 7.63 11.55
CA LEU A 116 -4.64 8.71 12.43
C LEU A 116 -3.13 8.99 12.38
N LEU A 117 -2.32 7.97 12.05
CA LEU A 117 -0.89 8.09 11.83
C LEU A 117 -0.60 8.28 10.32
N PRO A 118 0.10 9.35 9.89
CA PRO A 118 0.44 9.53 8.48
C PRO A 118 1.18 8.33 7.89
N GLU A 119 0.85 7.95 6.65
CA GLU A 119 1.39 6.75 6.00
C GLU A 119 2.92 6.75 5.93
N VAL A 120 3.54 7.92 5.70
CA VAL A 120 5.01 8.06 5.72
C VAL A 120 5.62 7.69 7.08
N ASP A 121 4.97 8.06 8.19
CA ASP A 121 5.46 7.74 9.54
C ASP A 121 5.28 6.26 9.88
N GLN A 122 4.24 5.62 9.33
CA GLN A 122 4.09 4.16 9.38
C GLN A 122 5.27 3.48 8.69
N PHE A 123 5.71 3.98 7.52
CA PHE A 123 6.91 3.47 6.85
C PHE A 123 8.20 3.77 7.60
N MET A 124 8.38 4.97 8.15
CA MET A 124 9.59 5.29 8.92
C MET A 124 9.77 4.36 10.12
N LEU A 125 8.66 4.04 10.81
CA LEU A 125 8.66 3.04 11.87
C LEU A 125 8.94 1.64 11.32
N GLY A 126 8.27 1.25 10.24
CA GLY A 126 8.45 -0.03 9.56
C GLY A 126 9.89 -0.28 9.11
N PHE A 127 10.53 0.69 8.46
CA PHE A 127 11.92 0.59 8.01
C PHE A 127 12.92 0.42 9.14
N ARG A 128 12.56 0.85 10.35
CA ARG A 128 13.40 0.66 11.53
C ARG A 128 13.22 -0.71 12.18
N LEU A 129 12.03 -1.27 12.11
CA LEU A 129 11.67 -2.56 12.73
C LEU A 129 11.90 -3.76 11.80
N MET A 130 11.55 -3.63 10.53
CA MET A 130 11.61 -4.73 9.56
C MET A 130 12.98 -5.38 9.43
N PRO A 131 14.12 -4.68 9.53
CA PRO A 131 15.42 -5.36 9.49
C PRO A 131 15.71 -6.33 10.64
N PHE A 132 14.89 -6.33 11.68
CA PHE A 132 14.95 -7.34 12.75
C PHE A 132 13.99 -8.52 12.52
N LEU A 133 13.08 -8.41 11.55
CA LEU A 133 12.00 -9.36 11.30
C LEU A 133 12.12 -10.04 9.92
N ASP A 134 12.68 -9.36 8.93
CA ASP A 134 12.84 -9.81 7.55
C ASP A 134 14.34 -9.88 7.19
N PRO A 135 14.91 -11.09 6.98
CA PRO A 135 16.32 -11.25 6.63
C PRO A 135 16.66 -10.68 5.24
N LEU A 136 15.67 -10.47 4.37
CA LEU A 136 15.82 -9.87 3.04
C LEU A 136 15.59 -8.34 3.04
N PHE A 137 15.52 -7.72 4.22
CA PHE A 137 15.40 -6.26 4.33
C PHE A 137 16.40 -5.72 5.35
N THR A 138 17.64 -5.54 4.93
CA THR A 138 18.74 -5.12 5.81
C THR A 138 18.70 -3.62 6.13
N GLN A 139 19.41 -3.20 7.19
CA GLN A 139 19.60 -1.77 7.52
C GLN A 139 20.30 -1.00 6.38
N ARG A 140 21.14 -1.65 5.58
CA ARG A 140 21.79 -1.02 4.42
C ARG A 140 20.78 -0.67 3.32
N GLN A 141 19.78 -1.52 3.11
CA GLN A 141 18.71 -1.27 2.15
C GLN A 141 17.68 -0.27 2.66
N ALA A 142 17.44 -0.26 3.98
CA ALA A 142 16.52 0.69 4.59
C ALA A 142 16.94 2.15 4.39
N GLY A 143 18.24 2.45 4.41
CA GLY A 143 18.77 3.82 4.29
C GLY A 143 18.32 4.56 3.01
N PRO A 144 18.67 4.07 1.80
CA PRO A 144 18.20 4.66 0.54
C PRO A 144 16.67 4.69 0.46
N LEU A 145 15.99 3.62 0.85
CA LEU A 145 14.53 3.56 0.77
C LEU A 145 13.83 4.57 1.70
N ILE A 146 14.38 4.83 2.89
CA ILE A 146 13.92 5.90 3.79
C ILE A 146 14.01 7.25 3.08
N LYS A 147 15.13 7.53 2.41
CA LYS A 147 15.34 8.79 1.69
C LYS A 147 14.32 8.93 0.55
N ASP A 148 14.25 7.94 -0.35
CA ASP A 148 13.38 8.00 -1.52
C ASP A 148 11.89 8.09 -1.11
N THR A 149 11.48 7.32 -0.09
CA THR A 149 10.13 7.37 0.46
C THR A 149 9.82 8.75 1.03
N ARG A 150 10.74 9.35 1.79
CA ARG A 150 10.53 10.70 2.33
C ARG A 150 10.34 11.75 1.24
N GLU A 151 11.16 11.72 0.20
CA GLU A 151 11.07 12.65 -0.92
C GLU A 151 9.74 12.50 -1.66
N ILE A 152 9.32 11.26 -1.96
CA ILE A 152 8.04 10.98 -2.60
C ILE A 152 6.86 11.45 -1.74
N TYR A 153 6.89 11.20 -0.43
CA TYR A 153 5.81 11.64 0.47
C TYR A 153 5.80 13.15 0.69
N GLN A 154 6.95 13.83 0.63
CA GLN A 154 6.97 15.30 0.66
C GLN A 154 6.26 15.87 -0.57
N GLU A 155 6.51 15.33 -1.76
CA GLU A 155 5.83 15.74 -2.98
C GLU A 155 4.33 15.40 -2.95
N LEU A 156 3.97 14.19 -2.51
CA LEU A 156 2.60 13.69 -2.44
C LEU A 156 1.75 14.49 -1.45
N GLU A 157 2.26 14.72 -0.24
CA GLU A 157 1.50 15.43 0.80
C GLU A 157 1.43 16.95 0.56
N ALA A 158 2.28 17.49 -0.32
CA ALA A 158 2.17 18.87 -0.81
C ALA A 158 1.03 19.05 -1.83
N ASP A 159 0.57 17.96 -2.45
CA ASP A 159 -0.57 17.97 -3.36
C ASP A 159 -1.89 17.78 -2.60
N SER A 160 -2.82 18.74 -2.71
CA SER A 160 -4.06 18.71 -1.91
C SER A 160 -4.98 17.54 -2.23
N ASP A 161 -5.03 17.10 -3.49
CA ASP A 161 -5.87 15.97 -3.90
C ASP A 161 -5.32 14.66 -3.27
N SER A 162 -4.00 14.47 -3.32
CA SER A 162 -3.32 13.28 -2.80
C SER A 162 -3.22 13.24 -1.27
N TYR A 163 -3.07 14.40 -0.63
CA TYR A 163 -3.16 14.54 0.84
C TYR A 163 -4.54 14.09 1.34
N ALA A 164 -5.61 14.54 0.69
CA ALA A 164 -7.00 14.28 1.10
C ALA A 164 -7.41 12.80 1.05
N LEU A 165 -6.68 11.95 0.32
CA LEU A 165 -6.92 10.50 0.28
C LEU A 165 -6.80 9.85 1.66
N GLY A 166 -5.86 10.31 2.49
CA GLY A 166 -5.48 9.59 3.71
C GLY A 166 -4.96 8.17 3.44
N SER A 167 -4.48 7.51 4.49
CA SER A 167 -3.96 6.14 4.36
C SER A 167 -5.08 5.11 4.29
N VAL A 168 -4.95 4.12 3.41
CA VAL A 168 -5.85 2.94 3.34
C VAL A 168 -5.21 1.70 3.95
N MET A 169 -4.03 1.85 4.56
CA MET A 169 -3.32 0.79 5.28
C MET A 169 -4.17 0.10 6.36
N PRO A 170 -5.10 0.76 7.08
CA PRO A 170 -6.02 0.05 7.97
C PRO A 170 -6.79 -1.10 7.31
N ASP A 171 -7.16 -0.99 6.03
CA ASP A 171 -7.84 -2.08 5.31
C ASP A 171 -6.89 -3.26 5.06
N ALA A 172 -5.60 -2.99 4.84
CA ALA A 172 -4.58 -4.04 4.72
C ALA A 172 -4.29 -4.70 6.08
N TYR A 173 -4.24 -3.94 7.17
CA TYR A 173 -3.98 -4.45 8.52
C TYR A 173 -5.07 -5.38 9.05
N ASN A 174 -6.30 -5.27 8.56
CA ASN A 174 -7.37 -6.23 8.87
C ASN A 174 -6.93 -7.68 8.59
N GLU A 175 -6.14 -7.91 7.55
CA GLU A 175 -5.62 -9.24 7.22
C GLU A 175 -4.75 -9.82 8.34
N ILE A 176 -3.95 -8.99 9.02
CA ILE A 176 -3.09 -9.41 10.15
C ILE A 176 -3.94 -9.98 11.29
N TRP A 177 -5.15 -9.42 11.48
CA TRP A 177 -6.08 -9.81 12.52
C TRP A 177 -7.10 -10.88 12.08
N GLY A 178 -6.94 -11.45 10.88
CA GLY A 178 -7.88 -12.43 10.32
C GLY A 178 -9.25 -11.84 9.95
N LEU A 179 -9.35 -10.50 9.85
CA LEU A 179 -10.56 -9.82 9.41
C LEU A 179 -10.62 -9.76 7.87
N PRO A 180 -11.81 -9.61 7.26
CA PRO A 180 -11.94 -9.48 5.82
C PRO A 180 -11.12 -8.30 5.26
N PHE A 181 -10.25 -8.59 4.31
CA PHE A 181 -9.43 -7.59 3.61
C PHE A 181 -10.08 -7.07 2.31
N ASP A 182 -10.93 -7.88 1.68
CA ASP A 182 -11.69 -7.47 0.49
C ASP A 182 -12.84 -6.57 0.95
N ARG A 183 -12.65 -5.26 0.75
CA ARG A 183 -13.65 -4.23 1.00
C ARG A 183 -14.10 -3.53 -0.29
N GLY A 184 -13.70 -4.07 -1.44
CA GLY A 184 -13.92 -3.45 -2.75
C GLY A 184 -13.18 -2.12 -2.94
N HIS A 185 -12.15 -1.82 -2.15
CA HIS A 185 -11.42 -0.55 -2.23
C HIS A 185 -10.52 -0.49 -3.48
N TYR A 186 -10.48 0.66 -4.15
CA TYR A 186 -9.47 0.99 -5.15
C TYR A 186 -9.21 2.50 -5.21
N PHE A 187 -7.98 2.89 -5.55
CA PHE A 187 -7.70 4.28 -5.94
C PHE A 187 -8.09 4.48 -7.39
N LEU A 188 -8.78 5.58 -7.67
CA LEU A 188 -9.05 6.04 -9.03
C LEU A 188 -8.31 7.35 -9.26
N TYR A 189 -7.44 7.40 -10.27
CA TYR A 189 -6.83 8.64 -10.74
C TYR A 189 -7.35 9.00 -12.13
N VAL A 190 -7.92 10.19 -12.28
CA VAL A 190 -8.36 10.76 -13.56
C VAL A 190 -7.59 12.05 -13.83
N PRO A 191 -6.74 12.10 -14.87
CA PRO A 191 -6.02 13.32 -15.23
C PRO A 191 -6.95 14.51 -15.47
N ARG A 192 -6.59 15.70 -14.98
CA ARG A 192 -7.37 16.94 -15.25
C ARG A 192 -7.36 17.30 -16.73
N SER A 193 -6.26 16.99 -17.42
CA SER A 193 -6.05 17.24 -18.85
C SER A 193 -6.83 16.29 -19.76
N LEU A 194 -7.54 15.30 -19.22
CA LEU A 194 -8.22 14.29 -20.00
C LEU A 194 -9.35 14.90 -20.85
N ASP A 195 -9.32 14.64 -22.17
CA ASP A 195 -10.43 14.95 -23.08
C ASP A 195 -11.63 14.04 -22.78
N ARG A 196 -12.55 14.54 -21.96
CA ARG A 196 -13.75 13.80 -21.53
C ARG A 196 -14.78 13.57 -22.64
N THR A 197 -14.56 14.09 -23.86
CA THR A 197 -15.44 13.80 -25.00
C THR A 197 -15.15 12.44 -25.64
N LYS A 198 -14.02 11.81 -25.28
CA LYS A 198 -13.58 10.52 -25.82
C LYS A 198 -13.35 9.49 -24.69
N PRO A 199 -13.58 8.20 -24.95
CA PRO A 199 -13.18 7.16 -24.03
C PRO A 199 -11.66 7.16 -23.81
N ALA A 200 -11.23 7.06 -22.55
CA ALA A 200 -9.83 7.14 -22.14
C ALA A 200 -9.19 5.76 -21.99
N PRO A 201 -7.92 5.57 -22.36
CA PRO A 201 -7.17 4.37 -21.97
C PRO A 201 -7.04 4.30 -20.44
N ALA A 202 -6.84 3.10 -19.90
CA ALA A 202 -6.65 2.90 -18.46
C ALA A 202 -5.50 1.94 -18.15
N LEU A 203 -4.82 2.17 -17.03
CA LEU A 203 -3.86 1.27 -16.44
C LEU A 203 -4.40 0.76 -15.09
N VAL A 204 -4.67 -0.54 -15.03
CA VAL A 204 -5.03 -1.23 -13.80
C VAL A 204 -3.75 -1.71 -13.11
N PHE A 205 -3.45 -1.21 -11.92
CA PHE A 205 -2.20 -1.49 -11.20
C PHE A 205 -2.43 -2.31 -9.93
N LEU A 206 -1.78 -3.47 -9.84
CA LEU A 206 -1.84 -4.36 -8.68
C LEU A 206 -0.60 -4.15 -7.79
N HIS A 207 -0.82 -3.68 -6.57
CA HIS A 207 0.26 -3.39 -5.62
C HIS A 207 1.01 -4.66 -5.16
N GLY A 208 2.23 -4.46 -4.65
CA GLY A 208 3.05 -5.52 -4.08
C GLY A 208 2.62 -5.95 -2.68
N SER A 209 3.50 -6.68 -1.98
CA SER A 209 3.28 -7.01 -0.58
C SER A 209 3.31 -5.77 0.30
N GLY A 210 2.55 -5.80 1.39
CA GLY A 210 2.48 -4.72 2.38
C GLY A 210 1.25 -3.82 2.24
N GLY A 211 0.61 -3.77 1.07
CA GLY A 211 -0.65 -3.04 0.88
C GLY A 211 -0.64 -2.05 -0.28
N SER A 212 -1.77 -1.39 -0.50
CA SER A 212 -1.94 -0.38 -1.55
C SER A 212 -1.50 0.99 -1.04
N PHE A 213 -0.23 1.32 -1.24
CA PHE A 213 0.35 2.58 -0.77
C PHE A 213 -0.05 3.75 -1.67
N LYS A 214 -0.28 4.93 -1.09
CA LYS A 214 -0.56 6.16 -1.85
C LYS A 214 0.56 6.50 -2.82
N SER A 215 1.81 6.23 -2.43
CA SER A 215 3.01 6.51 -3.23
C SER A 215 3.00 5.82 -4.59
N TYR A 216 2.41 4.62 -4.72
CA TYR A 216 2.34 3.96 -6.02
C TYR A 216 1.42 4.73 -6.97
N THR A 217 0.21 5.08 -6.51
CA THR A 217 -0.73 5.89 -7.30
C THR A 217 -0.16 7.26 -7.62
N TRP A 218 0.57 7.88 -6.68
CA TRP A 218 1.26 9.15 -6.91
C TRP A 218 2.30 9.06 -8.03
N LEU A 219 3.17 8.05 -8.03
CA LEU A 219 4.17 7.87 -9.09
C LEU A 219 3.50 7.60 -10.44
N LEU A 220 2.47 6.74 -10.46
CA LEU A 220 1.68 6.45 -11.66
C LEU A 220 0.91 7.68 -12.16
N SER A 221 0.53 8.62 -11.29
CA SER A 221 -0.17 9.84 -11.68
C SER A 221 0.64 10.72 -12.63
N LYS A 222 1.97 10.68 -12.56
CA LYS A 222 2.84 11.45 -13.46
C LYS A 222 2.75 10.92 -14.89
N ILE A 223 2.77 9.59 -15.03
CA ILE A 223 2.55 8.90 -16.30
C ILE A 223 1.12 9.16 -16.79
N ALA A 224 0.13 9.12 -15.89
CA ALA A 224 -1.27 9.36 -16.19
C ALA A 224 -1.50 10.75 -16.80
N ASP A 225 -0.92 11.78 -16.18
CA ASP A 225 -1.00 13.17 -16.64
C ASP A 225 -0.32 13.36 -18.01
N GLU A 226 0.82 12.69 -18.24
CA GLU A 226 1.57 12.76 -19.51
C GLU A 226 0.88 12.04 -20.67
N GLN A 227 0.31 10.86 -20.42
CA GLN A 227 -0.23 9.98 -21.47
C GLN A 227 -1.76 10.07 -21.60
N GLY A 228 -2.44 10.79 -20.71
CA GLY A 228 -3.91 10.86 -20.69
C GLY A 228 -4.54 9.51 -20.35
N VAL A 229 -3.96 8.78 -19.40
CA VAL A 229 -4.39 7.43 -18.98
C VAL A 229 -5.03 7.50 -17.60
N VAL A 230 -6.15 6.80 -17.41
CA VAL A 230 -6.80 6.65 -16.09
C VAL A 230 -6.08 5.58 -15.27
N ILE A 231 -5.78 5.82 -14.00
CA ILE A 231 -5.20 4.79 -13.11
C ILE A 231 -6.29 4.18 -12.24
N ILE A 232 -6.32 2.85 -12.17
CA ILE A 232 -7.22 2.08 -11.32
C ILE A 232 -6.36 1.14 -10.47
N ALA A 233 -6.22 1.41 -9.18
CA ALA A 233 -5.35 0.63 -8.29
C ALA A 233 -6.17 -0.07 -7.20
N PRO A 234 -6.70 -1.29 -7.47
CA PRO A 234 -7.43 -2.07 -6.50
C PRO A 234 -6.57 -2.48 -5.31
N SER A 235 -7.18 -2.51 -4.12
CA SER A 235 -6.54 -3.01 -2.90
C SER A 235 -6.91 -4.46 -2.65
N CYS A 236 -5.92 -5.26 -2.26
CA CYS A 236 -6.10 -6.67 -1.94
C CYS A 236 -5.31 -7.03 -0.68
N GLY A 237 -5.78 -6.57 0.48
CA GLY A 237 -5.11 -6.79 1.77
C GLY A 237 -3.65 -6.33 1.77
N LEU A 238 -2.76 -7.11 2.38
CA LEU A 238 -1.30 -6.95 2.32
C LEU A 238 -0.70 -7.46 1.00
N GLY A 239 -1.51 -7.59 -0.06
CA GLY A 239 -1.14 -8.14 -1.36
C GLY A 239 -1.59 -9.58 -1.52
N ASN A 240 -2.74 -10.00 -0.96
CA ASN A 240 -3.23 -11.38 -0.98
C ASN A 240 -3.81 -11.82 -2.35
N TRP A 241 -3.07 -11.57 -3.42
CA TRP A 241 -3.46 -11.84 -4.80
C TRP A 241 -3.62 -13.33 -5.13
N LYS A 242 -3.19 -14.23 -4.24
CA LYS A 242 -3.45 -15.67 -4.33
C LYS A 242 -4.90 -16.04 -3.99
N ALA A 243 -5.65 -15.13 -3.35
CA ALA A 243 -7.04 -15.36 -3.01
C ALA A 243 -7.85 -15.74 -4.27
N PRO A 244 -8.77 -16.73 -4.20
CA PRO A 244 -9.55 -17.15 -5.35
C PRO A 244 -10.34 -16.03 -6.03
N ARG A 245 -10.80 -15.04 -5.24
CA ARG A 245 -11.56 -13.87 -5.72
C ARG A 245 -10.70 -12.73 -6.30
N ALA A 246 -9.37 -12.83 -6.21
CA ALA A 246 -8.51 -11.71 -6.58
C ALA A 246 -8.72 -11.24 -8.05
N PRO A 247 -8.82 -12.13 -9.06
CA PRO A 247 -9.16 -11.69 -10.42
C PRO A 247 -10.49 -10.95 -10.52
N GLN A 248 -11.52 -11.39 -9.79
CA GLN A 248 -12.83 -10.75 -9.74
C GLN A 248 -12.74 -9.35 -9.16
N MET A 249 -11.99 -9.16 -8.06
CA MET A 249 -11.77 -7.83 -7.45
C MET A 249 -11.15 -6.83 -8.44
N VAL A 250 -10.22 -7.29 -9.29
CA VAL A 250 -9.55 -6.46 -10.30
C VAL A 250 -10.54 -5.93 -11.34
N VAL A 251 -11.38 -6.81 -11.90
CA VAL A 251 -12.39 -6.40 -12.89
C VAL A 251 -13.56 -5.64 -12.27
N GLU A 252 -13.96 -5.96 -11.04
CA GLU A 252 -14.99 -5.22 -10.32
C GLU A 252 -14.57 -3.74 -10.13
N ALA A 253 -13.31 -3.49 -9.79
CA ALA A 253 -12.77 -2.12 -9.72
C ALA A 253 -12.73 -1.44 -11.10
N LEU A 254 -12.35 -2.16 -12.16
CA LEU A 254 -12.38 -1.65 -13.54
C LEU A 254 -13.79 -1.28 -13.98
N ASP A 255 -14.76 -2.17 -13.76
CA ASP A 255 -16.15 -1.98 -14.14
C ASP A 255 -16.82 -0.87 -13.32
N ASP A 256 -16.44 -0.69 -12.05
CA ASP A 256 -16.90 0.44 -11.24
C ASP A 256 -16.30 1.77 -11.70
N ALA A 257 -15.00 1.80 -12.03
CA ALA A 257 -14.35 2.98 -12.59
C ALA A 257 -14.96 3.42 -13.94
N ALA A 258 -15.35 2.46 -14.78
CA ALA A 258 -16.00 2.72 -16.07
C ALA A 258 -17.37 3.42 -15.94
N LYS A 259 -17.99 3.41 -14.75
CA LYS A 259 -19.21 4.18 -14.45
C LYS A 259 -18.92 5.65 -14.14
N VAL A 260 -17.69 5.98 -13.78
CA VAL A 260 -17.26 7.33 -13.36
C VAL A 260 -16.63 8.09 -14.53
N VAL A 261 -15.84 7.41 -15.35
CA VAL A 261 -15.16 7.98 -16.53
C VAL A 261 -15.33 7.03 -17.71
N ALA A 262 -15.58 7.58 -18.89
CA ALA A 262 -15.67 6.77 -20.11
C ALA A 262 -14.31 6.14 -20.42
N LEU A 263 -14.23 4.81 -20.47
CA LEU A 263 -13.00 4.06 -20.73
C LEU A 263 -13.02 3.41 -22.11
N ASP A 264 -11.89 3.49 -22.82
CA ASP A 264 -11.63 2.70 -24.01
C ASP A 264 -11.27 1.28 -23.58
N MET A 265 -12.28 0.39 -23.60
CA MET A 265 -12.12 -1.02 -23.23
C MET A 265 -11.14 -1.79 -24.13
N GLY A 266 -10.80 -1.25 -25.31
CA GLY A 266 -9.78 -1.81 -26.18
C GLY A 266 -8.34 -1.43 -25.79
N ARG A 267 -8.17 -0.49 -24.85
CA ARG A 267 -6.89 0.08 -24.37
C ARG A 267 -6.78 0.06 -22.84
N ILE A 268 -7.12 -1.08 -22.25
CA ILE A 268 -6.90 -1.34 -20.83
C ILE A 268 -5.60 -2.12 -20.65
N HIS A 269 -4.68 -1.59 -19.87
CA HIS A 269 -3.40 -2.18 -19.56
C HIS A 269 -3.42 -2.75 -18.14
N LEU A 270 -2.80 -3.90 -17.93
CA LEU A 270 -2.70 -4.53 -16.60
C LEU A 270 -1.26 -4.50 -16.13
N ALA A 271 -1.02 -3.97 -14.94
CA ALA A 271 0.30 -3.97 -14.33
C ALA A 271 0.31 -4.55 -12.92
N GLY A 272 1.45 -5.10 -12.51
CA GLY A 272 1.62 -5.63 -11.16
C GLY A 272 3.06 -5.51 -10.67
N LEU A 273 3.23 -5.05 -9.43
CA LEU A 273 4.53 -4.98 -8.75
C LEU A 273 4.69 -6.18 -7.81
N SER A 274 5.84 -6.88 -7.84
CA SER A 274 6.17 -7.91 -6.86
C SER A 274 5.06 -8.97 -6.78
N ASN A 275 4.44 -9.16 -5.61
CA ASN A 275 3.30 -10.04 -5.44
C ASN A 275 2.06 -9.65 -6.28
N GLY A 276 1.96 -8.40 -6.74
CA GLY A 276 0.98 -7.97 -7.73
C GLY A 276 1.16 -8.67 -9.07
N GLY A 277 2.39 -9.09 -9.44
CA GLY A 277 2.63 -9.93 -10.62
C GLY A 277 1.93 -11.30 -10.53
N LEU A 278 1.76 -11.83 -9.32
CA LEU A 278 1.00 -13.05 -9.08
C LEU A 278 -0.49 -12.78 -9.32
N GLY A 279 -0.98 -11.61 -8.92
CA GLY A 279 -2.33 -11.15 -9.26
C GLY A 279 -2.54 -11.01 -10.76
N VAL A 280 -1.56 -10.45 -11.49
CA VAL A 280 -1.61 -10.30 -12.94
C VAL A 280 -1.67 -11.65 -13.63
N THR A 281 -0.74 -12.56 -13.32
CA THR A 281 -0.68 -13.90 -13.94
C THR A 281 -1.93 -14.72 -13.64
N ARG A 282 -2.50 -14.62 -12.44
CA ARG A 282 -3.80 -15.25 -12.09
C ARG A 282 -4.98 -14.63 -12.82
N THR A 283 -4.96 -13.32 -13.04
CA THR A 283 -6.00 -12.63 -13.81
C THR A 283 -5.97 -13.07 -15.27
N LEU A 284 -4.79 -13.32 -15.84
CA LEU A 284 -4.63 -13.78 -17.22
C LEU A 284 -5.09 -15.22 -17.46
N VAL A 285 -5.21 -16.06 -16.43
CA VAL A 285 -5.82 -17.40 -16.55
C VAL A 285 -7.30 -17.43 -16.15
N SER A 286 -7.87 -16.29 -15.79
CA SER A 286 -9.27 -16.15 -15.42
C SER A 286 -10.15 -15.84 -16.64
N PRO A 287 -11.49 -15.93 -16.51
CA PRO A 287 -12.42 -15.51 -17.57
C PRO A 287 -12.28 -14.03 -18.01
N TYR A 288 -11.53 -13.22 -17.27
CA TYR A 288 -11.38 -11.79 -17.50
C TYR A 288 -10.15 -11.42 -18.33
N ALA A 289 -9.32 -12.39 -18.74
CA ALA A 289 -8.05 -12.13 -19.40
C ALA A 289 -8.15 -11.27 -20.68
N ASN A 290 -9.25 -11.42 -21.43
CA ASN A 290 -9.53 -10.68 -22.66
C ASN A 290 -9.88 -9.20 -22.43
N ARG A 291 -10.01 -8.76 -21.17
CA ARG A 291 -10.23 -7.35 -20.82
C ARG A 291 -8.97 -6.50 -20.94
N PHE A 292 -7.79 -7.12 -21.07
CA PHE A 292 -6.50 -6.42 -21.02
C PHE A 292 -5.75 -6.53 -22.35
N ARG A 293 -5.35 -5.38 -22.89
CA ARG A 293 -4.62 -5.23 -24.15
C ARG A 293 -3.13 -5.52 -24.02
N SER A 294 -2.50 -5.11 -22.92
CA SER A 294 -1.09 -5.37 -22.64
C SER A 294 -0.83 -5.60 -21.17
N VAL A 295 0.33 -6.15 -20.86
CA VAL A 295 0.74 -6.48 -19.50
C VAL A 295 2.09 -5.82 -19.18
N ILE A 296 2.23 -5.31 -17.96
CA ILE A 296 3.47 -4.76 -17.43
C ILE A 296 3.76 -5.41 -16.07
N LEU A 297 4.95 -5.94 -15.86
CA LEU A 297 5.33 -6.61 -14.63
C LEU A 297 6.57 -5.93 -14.04
N PHE A 298 6.47 -5.45 -12.79
CA PHE A 298 7.58 -4.82 -12.08
C PHE A 298 8.11 -5.79 -11.02
N SER A 299 9.37 -6.21 -11.13
CA SER A 299 10.03 -7.19 -10.24
C SER A 299 9.07 -8.33 -9.81
N PRO A 300 8.44 -9.06 -10.75
CA PRO A 300 7.23 -9.84 -10.46
C PRO A 300 7.51 -11.16 -9.74
N VAL A 301 6.65 -11.50 -8.79
CA VAL A 301 6.39 -12.90 -8.43
C VAL A 301 5.35 -13.43 -9.42
N CYS A 302 5.56 -14.60 -10.03
CA CYS A 302 4.57 -15.21 -10.92
C CYS A 302 3.86 -16.38 -10.24
N ASP A 303 2.60 -16.62 -10.58
CA ASP A 303 1.94 -17.89 -10.23
C ASP A 303 2.42 -18.97 -11.20
N ASP A 304 3.35 -19.83 -10.75
CA ASP A 304 3.95 -20.89 -11.56
C ASP A 304 2.91 -21.80 -12.22
N LYS A 305 1.80 -22.08 -11.54
CA LYS A 305 0.72 -22.91 -12.10
C LYS A 305 -0.04 -22.15 -13.19
N ALA A 306 -0.28 -20.86 -12.97
CA ALA A 306 -0.92 -20.01 -13.98
C ALA A 306 -0.05 -19.90 -15.23
N VAL A 307 1.22 -19.50 -15.10
CA VAL A 307 2.09 -19.25 -16.27
C VAL A 307 2.43 -20.53 -17.06
N ASN A 308 2.38 -21.71 -16.43
CA ASN A 308 2.57 -23.01 -17.09
C ASN A 308 1.26 -23.62 -17.65
N SER A 309 0.15 -22.87 -17.70
CA SER A 309 -1.15 -23.40 -18.12
C SER A 309 -1.50 -23.05 -19.57
N ALA A 310 -2.30 -23.91 -20.21
CA ALA A 310 -2.84 -23.63 -21.55
C ALA A 310 -3.70 -22.34 -21.62
N PRO A 311 -4.56 -22.04 -20.62
CA PRO A 311 -5.29 -20.76 -20.58
C PRO A 311 -4.38 -19.53 -20.58
N PHE A 312 -3.19 -19.60 -19.95
CA PHE A 312 -2.24 -18.50 -19.98
C PHE A 312 -1.65 -18.31 -21.38
N ALA A 313 -1.22 -19.40 -22.02
CA ALA A 313 -0.70 -19.37 -23.39
C ALA A 313 -1.73 -18.81 -24.39
N GLU A 314 -3.00 -19.18 -24.23
CA GLU A 314 -4.09 -18.70 -25.07
C GLU A 314 -4.37 -17.21 -24.85
N SER A 315 -4.58 -16.80 -23.60
CA SER A 315 -4.93 -15.41 -23.27
C SER A 315 -3.82 -14.41 -23.61
N CYS A 316 -2.56 -14.83 -23.50
CA CYS A 316 -1.39 -14.00 -23.78
C CYS A 316 -0.96 -14.05 -25.26
N ARG A 317 -1.61 -14.85 -26.12
CA ARG A 317 -1.25 -14.93 -27.54
C ARG A 317 -1.41 -13.57 -28.21
N GLY A 318 -0.31 -13.05 -28.78
CA GLY A 318 -0.29 -11.72 -29.40
C GLY A 318 -0.45 -10.55 -28.42
N LYS A 319 -0.43 -10.80 -27.11
CA LYS A 319 -0.51 -9.78 -26.07
C LYS A 319 0.91 -9.30 -25.73
N PRO A 320 1.23 -8.00 -25.89
CA PRO A 320 2.53 -7.49 -25.50
C PRO A 320 2.72 -7.56 -23.98
N VAL A 321 3.85 -8.13 -23.55
CA VAL A 321 4.24 -8.20 -22.13
C VAL A 321 5.59 -7.52 -21.93
N LEU A 322 5.61 -6.50 -21.07
CA LEU A 322 6.84 -5.84 -20.60
C LEU A 322 7.15 -6.29 -19.17
N VAL A 323 8.38 -6.68 -18.92
CA VAL A 323 8.91 -6.95 -17.58
C VAL A 323 10.02 -5.95 -17.29
N ILE A 324 9.88 -5.19 -16.21
CA ILE A 324 10.93 -4.29 -15.69
C ILE A 324 11.40 -4.84 -14.35
N SER A 325 12.70 -5.02 -14.15
CA SER A 325 13.25 -5.55 -12.88
C SER A 325 14.65 -5.02 -12.62
N GLY A 326 14.98 -4.84 -11.35
CA GLY A 326 16.34 -4.46 -10.95
C GLY A 326 17.30 -5.63 -11.00
N GLU A 327 18.54 -5.41 -11.44
CA GLU A 327 19.57 -6.46 -11.45
C GLU A 327 20.09 -6.79 -10.04
N GLU A 328 19.97 -5.85 -9.09
CA GLU A 328 20.34 -6.01 -7.67
C GLU A 328 19.10 -6.22 -6.79
N ASP A 329 18.00 -6.73 -7.36
CA ASP A 329 16.81 -7.12 -6.62
C ASP A 329 17.09 -8.38 -5.79
N ASP A 330 17.13 -8.23 -4.47
CA ASP A 330 17.40 -9.31 -3.51
C ASP A 330 16.13 -9.93 -2.93
N ARG A 331 14.96 -9.37 -3.24
CA ARG A 331 13.66 -9.89 -2.82
C ARG A 331 13.06 -10.80 -3.88
N VAL A 332 13.16 -10.39 -5.14
CA VAL A 332 12.76 -11.16 -6.32
C VAL A 332 13.93 -11.15 -7.30
N PRO A 333 14.89 -12.10 -7.16
CA PRO A 333 16.10 -12.11 -7.96
C PRO A 333 15.83 -12.11 -9.46
N ILE A 334 16.65 -11.36 -10.22
CA ILE A 334 16.52 -11.28 -11.68
C ILE A 334 16.60 -12.65 -12.36
N THR A 335 17.29 -13.62 -11.75
CA THR A 335 17.33 -15.01 -12.21
C THR A 335 15.97 -15.69 -12.12
N TYR A 336 15.22 -15.48 -11.03
CA TYR A 336 13.84 -15.95 -10.89
C TYR A 336 12.93 -15.27 -11.92
N VAL A 337 13.05 -13.95 -12.10
CA VAL A 337 12.28 -13.21 -13.12
C VAL A 337 12.53 -13.78 -14.52
N ARG A 338 13.79 -14.02 -14.88
CA ARG A 338 14.17 -14.63 -16.17
C ARG A 338 13.57 -16.04 -16.32
N GLN A 339 13.52 -16.85 -15.26
CA GLN A 339 12.87 -18.17 -15.30
C GLN A 339 11.37 -18.06 -15.58
N CYS A 340 10.67 -17.12 -14.93
CA CYS A 340 9.26 -16.87 -15.23
C CYS A 340 9.05 -16.46 -16.70
N MET A 341 9.91 -15.59 -17.22
CA MET A 341 9.86 -15.17 -18.62
C MET A 341 10.12 -16.33 -19.58
N ASP A 342 11.04 -17.24 -19.26
CA ASP A 342 11.33 -18.40 -20.10
C ASP A 342 10.11 -19.33 -20.20
N VAL A 343 9.34 -19.48 -19.12
CA VAL A 343 8.05 -20.18 -19.16
C VAL A 343 7.07 -19.47 -20.07
N MET A 344 6.92 -18.14 -19.95
CA MET A 344 6.03 -17.36 -20.82
C MET A 344 6.44 -17.47 -22.31
N ARG A 345 7.75 -17.43 -22.61
CA ARG A 345 8.26 -17.59 -23.98
C ARG A 345 8.00 -18.98 -24.54
N ARG A 346 8.17 -20.04 -23.74
CA ARG A 346 7.82 -21.42 -24.16
C ARG A 346 6.32 -21.57 -24.44
N ALA A 347 5.49 -20.77 -23.78
CA ALA A 347 4.05 -20.68 -24.05
C ALA A 347 3.71 -19.82 -25.29
N GLY A 348 4.71 -19.29 -26.02
CA GLY A 348 4.52 -18.49 -27.23
C GLY A 348 4.18 -17.02 -26.99
N VAL A 349 4.44 -16.50 -25.77
CA VAL A 349 4.19 -15.10 -25.41
C VAL A 349 5.40 -14.23 -25.79
N GLU A 350 5.14 -13.09 -26.43
CA GLU A 350 6.17 -12.07 -26.67
C GLU A 350 6.42 -11.27 -25.38
N VAL A 351 7.54 -11.57 -24.72
CA VAL A 351 7.93 -10.92 -23.45
C VAL A 351 9.26 -10.18 -23.59
N GLN A 352 9.21 -8.88 -23.31
CA GLN A 352 10.34 -7.97 -23.31
C GLN A 352 10.86 -7.78 -21.89
N LEU A 353 12.18 -7.84 -21.69
CA LEU A 353 12.83 -7.53 -20.40
C LEU A 353 13.54 -6.20 -20.49
N SER A 354 13.27 -5.34 -19.53
CA SER A 354 14.08 -4.16 -19.21
C SER A 354 14.70 -4.36 -17.83
N ALA A 355 15.98 -4.71 -17.80
CA ALA A 355 16.73 -4.93 -16.57
C ALA A 355 17.46 -3.64 -16.20
N TYR A 356 17.23 -3.10 -15.01
CA TYR A 356 17.85 -1.86 -14.55
C TYR A 356 19.13 -2.20 -13.77
N PRO A 357 20.33 -1.85 -14.28
CA PRO A 357 21.57 -2.04 -13.54
C PRO A 357 21.49 -1.28 -12.22
N GLN A 358 22.03 -1.85 -11.13
CA GLN A 358 22.09 -1.23 -9.80
C GLN A 358 20.74 -0.93 -9.12
N ALA A 359 19.62 -1.19 -9.80
CA ALA A 359 18.30 -1.06 -9.20
C ALA A 359 17.99 -2.30 -8.33
N ASN A 360 17.34 -2.05 -7.20
CA ASN A 360 16.83 -3.09 -6.31
C ASN A 360 15.31 -3.30 -6.52
N HIS A 361 14.68 -4.02 -5.60
CA HIS A 361 13.23 -4.29 -5.64
C HIS A 361 12.34 -3.04 -5.70
N PHE A 362 12.84 -1.91 -5.20
CA PHE A 362 12.12 -0.64 -5.11
C PHE A 362 12.52 0.32 -6.25
N LEU A 363 12.78 -0.22 -7.45
CA LEU A 363 13.17 0.56 -8.64
C LEU A 363 12.19 1.70 -8.97
N MET A 364 10.89 1.52 -8.66
CA MET A 364 9.89 2.58 -8.86
C MET A 364 10.18 3.84 -8.02
N PHE A 365 10.91 3.70 -6.91
CA PHE A 365 11.24 4.78 -5.99
C PHE A 365 12.63 5.34 -6.34
N SER A 366 13.62 4.46 -6.45
CA SER A 366 15.03 4.83 -6.66
C SER A 366 15.37 5.25 -8.09
N HIS A 367 14.66 4.71 -9.09
CA HIS A 367 14.89 4.94 -10.52
C HIS A 367 13.63 5.53 -11.19
N ARG A 368 12.88 6.35 -10.45
CA ARG A 368 11.54 6.82 -10.82
C ARG A 368 11.46 7.52 -12.18
N GLU A 369 12.48 8.26 -12.59
CA GLU A 369 12.48 8.96 -13.89
C GLU A 369 12.64 8.00 -15.07
N GLN A 370 13.64 7.12 -15.00
CA GLN A 370 13.84 6.08 -16.03
C GLN A 370 12.61 5.17 -16.13
N TRP A 371 12.06 4.76 -14.98
CA TRP A 371 10.83 3.98 -14.91
C TRP A 371 9.63 4.72 -15.53
N ARG A 372 9.44 6.01 -15.21
CA ARG A 372 8.36 6.85 -15.76
C ARG A 372 8.47 6.95 -17.27
N GLU A 373 9.64 7.28 -17.79
CA GLU A 373 9.88 7.48 -19.23
C GLU A 373 9.61 6.19 -20.03
N GLU A 374 10.07 5.05 -19.53
CA GLU A 374 9.88 3.77 -20.19
C GLU A 374 8.40 3.37 -20.22
N ILE A 375 7.66 3.56 -19.13
CA ILE A 375 6.23 3.24 -19.08
C ILE A 375 5.42 4.21 -19.92
N SER A 376 5.75 5.50 -19.90
CA SER A 376 5.16 6.49 -20.82
C SER A 376 5.35 6.07 -22.28
N ALA A 377 6.56 5.64 -22.67
CA ALA A 377 6.84 5.16 -24.02
C ALA A 377 6.06 3.89 -24.37
N TRP A 378 5.98 2.92 -23.45
CA TRP A 378 5.21 1.69 -23.63
C TRP A 378 3.72 1.96 -23.85
N LEU A 379 3.09 2.78 -23.00
CA LEU A 379 1.67 3.10 -23.10
C LEU A 379 1.32 3.89 -24.37
N LYS A 380 2.24 4.76 -24.84
CA LYS A 380 2.07 5.49 -26.10
C LYS A 380 2.12 4.57 -27.32
N GLY A 381 2.96 3.53 -27.28
CA GLY A 381 3.18 2.61 -28.38
C GLY A 381 2.16 1.47 -28.50
N LYS A 382 1.24 1.35 -27.54
CA LYS A 382 0.23 0.29 -27.48
C LYS A 382 -1.17 0.87 -27.54
#